data_AF-A0A9D9LGD2-F1
#
_entry.id   AF-A0A9D9LGD2-F1
#
_cell.length_a   1.000
_cell.length_b   1.000
_cell.length_c   1.000
_cell.angle_alpha   90.00
_cell.angle_beta   90.00
_cell.angle_gamma   90.00
#
_symmetry.space_group_name_H-M   'P 1'
#
loop_
_entity.id
_entity.type
_entity.pdbx_description
1 polymer ?
#
loop_
_entity_poly.entity_id
_entity_poly.type
_entity_poly.pdbx_seq_one_letter_code
_entity_poly.pdbx_strand_id
1 'polypeptide(L)'
;MIRPQLRPTADQTFRLVADPADRNWDFVEILARSRREEQQGDIEAACNTRYHAVQRLEELIPDTGEVIFEWEDDNSQAALEVIYCSAIDHFLISDWEMSAAMLEMLLELDPEDHLEATIRLAYTYLAMEEYDSYDDIANDISDKYPDKEILTLWSEYRRTGTLPAGEVRNFRKRFGAYFDEFTAAEHPIDEGYLADIAGERPSVAALARELWLQTEHLWAQFGGFIEALRKA
;
A
#
# COMPACT_ATOMS: atom_id res chain seq x y z
N MET A 1 32.94 -1.78 -15.63
CA MET A 1 31.94 -1.38 -14.63
C MET A 1 30.77 -0.78 -15.37
N ILE A 2 29.64 -1.48 -15.41
CA ILE A 2 28.41 -0.99 -16.03
C ILE A 2 27.79 -0.01 -15.04
N ARG A 3 27.51 1.22 -15.47
CA ARG A 3 26.77 2.16 -14.62
C ARG A 3 25.30 1.70 -14.54
N PRO A 4 24.64 1.88 -13.39
CA PRO A 4 23.19 1.71 -13.28
C PRO A 4 22.50 2.50 -14.38
N GLN A 5 21.57 1.86 -15.07
CA GLN A 5 20.84 2.47 -16.18
C GLN A 5 19.50 1.77 -16.40
N LEU A 6 18.55 2.54 -16.90
CA LEU A 6 17.28 2.04 -17.41
C LEU A 6 17.48 1.59 -18.87
N ARG A 7 17.35 0.30 -19.14
CA ARG A 7 17.48 -0.26 -20.50
C ARG A 7 16.11 -0.47 -21.12
N PRO A 8 15.80 0.14 -22.28
CA PRO A 8 14.52 -0.07 -22.93
C PRO A 8 14.36 -1.53 -23.39
N THR A 9 13.14 -2.03 -23.31
CA THR A 9 12.73 -3.34 -23.84
C THR A 9 12.09 -3.18 -25.23
N ALA A 10 11.62 -4.30 -25.80
CA ALA A 10 10.84 -4.26 -27.04
C ALA A 10 9.42 -3.70 -26.85
N ASP A 11 8.91 -3.78 -25.61
CA ASP A 11 7.53 -3.44 -25.25
C ASP A 11 7.41 -2.02 -24.70
N GLN A 12 8.42 -1.17 -24.94
CA GLN A 12 8.49 0.23 -24.47
C GLN A 12 8.53 0.38 -22.94
N THR A 13 8.86 -0.68 -22.22
CA THR A 13 9.19 -0.68 -20.79
C THR A 13 10.71 -0.59 -20.59
N PHE A 14 11.16 -0.54 -19.33
CA PHE A 14 12.56 -0.43 -18.95
C PHE A 14 12.96 -1.49 -17.93
N ARG A 15 14.18 -2.02 -18.10
CA ARG A 15 14.84 -2.87 -17.11
C ARG A 15 15.87 -2.09 -16.33
N LEU A 16 15.88 -2.27 -15.02
CA LEU A 16 16.88 -1.71 -14.14
C LEU A 16 18.16 -2.56 -14.18
N VAL A 17 19.17 -2.11 -14.92
CA VAL A 17 20.41 -2.87 -15.11
C VAL A 17 21.61 -2.17 -14.47
N ALA A 18 22.32 -2.88 -13.61
CA ALA A 18 23.57 -2.43 -13.01
C ALA A 18 24.69 -3.48 -13.13
N ASP A 19 25.88 -3.13 -12.65
CA ASP A 19 26.97 -4.10 -12.51
C ASP A 19 26.59 -5.15 -11.46
N PRO A 20 26.64 -6.46 -11.76
CA PRO A 20 26.29 -7.51 -10.79
C PRO A 20 27.16 -7.49 -9.51
N ALA A 21 28.34 -6.84 -9.56
CA ALA A 21 29.17 -6.66 -8.37
C ALA A 21 28.71 -5.49 -7.49
N ASP A 22 27.87 -4.59 -8.01
CA ASP A 22 27.35 -3.43 -7.29
C ASP A 22 26.05 -3.76 -6.57
N ARG A 23 26.19 -4.30 -5.35
CA ARG A 23 25.07 -4.69 -4.48
C ARG A 23 24.14 -3.53 -4.09
N ASN A 24 24.52 -2.28 -4.39
CA ASN A 24 23.65 -1.14 -4.19
C ASN A 24 22.50 -1.11 -5.20
N TRP A 25 22.60 -1.83 -6.31
CA TRP A 25 21.60 -1.85 -7.38
C TRP A 25 21.02 -3.24 -7.65
N ASP A 26 21.31 -4.17 -6.74
CA ASP A 26 20.66 -5.49 -6.65
C ASP A 26 19.47 -5.36 -5.70
N PHE A 27 18.32 -4.98 -6.26
CA PHE A 27 17.09 -4.75 -5.51
C PHE A 27 16.52 -6.04 -4.94
N VAL A 28 16.78 -7.18 -5.59
CA VAL A 28 16.42 -8.51 -5.07
C VAL A 28 17.14 -8.75 -3.73
N GLU A 29 18.45 -8.51 -3.65
CA GLU A 29 19.21 -8.67 -2.40
C GLU A 29 18.86 -7.59 -1.36
N ILE A 30 18.58 -6.35 -1.79
CA ILE A 30 18.12 -5.27 -0.90
C ILE A 30 16.81 -5.65 -0.23
N LEU A 31 15.81 -6.10 -1.00
CA LEU A 31 14.51 -6.51 -0.50
C LEU A 31 14.62 -7.75 0.39
N ALA A 32 15.44 -8.74 0.01
CA ALA A 32 15.72 -9.88 0.86
C ALA A 32 16.38 -9.46 2.19
N ARG A 33 17.26 -8.45 2.16
CA ARG A 33 17.88 -7.91 3.37
C ARG A 33 16.87 -7.22 4.27
N SER A 34 16.02 -6.33 3.74
CA SER A 34 15.03 -5.62 4.56
C SER A 34 14.05 -6.59 5.22
N ARG A 35 13.59 -7.62 4.51
CA ARG A 35 12.74 -8.69 5.07
C ARG A 35 13.45 -9.46 6.20
N ARG A 36 14.75 -9.72 6.08
CA ARG A 36 15.54 -10.37 7.16
C ARG A 36 15.69 -9.47 8.39
N GLU A 37 15.85 -8.16 8.18
CA GLU A 37 15.92 -7.16 9.26
C GLU A 37 14.58 -7.13 10.03
N GLU A 38 13.45 -7.11 9.33
CA GLU A 38 12.10 -7.19 9.94
C GLU A 38 11.90 -8.48 10.74
N GLN A 39 12.25 -9.64 10.17
CA GLN A 39 12.14 -10.94 10.85
C GLN A 39 12.99 -11.03 12.12
N GLN A 40 14.06 -10.24 12.20
CA GLN A 40 14.92 -10.15 13.39
C GLN A 40 14.43 -9.10 14.40
N GLY A 41 13.37 -8.36 14.07
CA GLY A 41 12.81 -7.28 14.88
C GLY A 41 13.56 -5.95 14.73
N ASP A 42 14.49 -5.83 13.79
CA ASP A 42 15.21 -4.59 13.50
C ASP A 42 14.44 -3.76 12.46
N ILE A 43 13.29 -3.25 12.89
CA ILE A 43 12.36 -2.50 12.03
C ILE A 43 13.01 -1.23 11.50
N GLU A 44 13.76 -0.50 12.33
CA GLU A 44 14.45 0.72 11.92
C GLU A 44 15.48 0.44 10.81
N ALA A 45 16.27 -0.63 10.92
CA ALA A 45 17.20 -1.01 9.85
C ALA A 45 16.45 -1.36 8.55
N ALA A 46 15.34 -2.10 8.65
CA ALA A 46 14.56 -2.48 7.49
C ALA A 46 13.99 -1.27 6.74
N CYS A 47 13.39 -0.33 7.47
CA CYS A 47 12.85 0.92 6.90
C CYS A 47 13.96 1.74 6.24
N ASN A 48 15.11 1.91 6.92
CA ASN A 48 16.26 2.64 6.36
C ASN A 48 16.84 1.94 5.12
N THR A 49 16.90 0.61 5.09
CA THR A 49 17.34 -0.16 3.92
C THR A 49 16.48 0.17 2.70
N ARG A 50 15.15 0.17 2.86
CA ARG A 50 14.21 0.48 1.78
C ARG A 50 14.27 1.94 1.38
N TYR A 51 14.19 2.86 2.33
CA TYR A 51 14.20 4.29 2.07
C TYR A 51 15.44 4.73 1.30
N HIS A 52 16.64 4.30 1.73
CA HIS A 52 17.87 4.62 0.99
C HIS A 52 17.93 3.99 -0.40
N ALA A 53 17.27 2.86 -0.63
CA ALA A 53 17.15 2.28 -1.97
C ALA A 53 16.21 3.10 -2.86
N VAL A 54 15.08 3.55 -2.32
CA VAL A 54 14.15 4.46 -3.02
C VAL A 54 14.84 5.77 -3.41
N GLN A 55 15.57 6.42 -2.49
CA GLN A 55 16.31 7.65 -2.80
C GLN A 55 17.29 7.48 -3.96
N ARG A 56 18.00 6.34 -4.01
CA ARG A 56 18.93 6.05 -5.11
C ARG A 56 18.18 5.81 -6.42
N LEU A 57 17.02 5.16 -6.35
CA LEU A 57 16.20 4.90 -7.54
C LEU A 57 15.64 6.19 -8.12
N GLU A 58 15.15 7.10 -7.27
CA GLU A 58 14.68 8.44 -7.66
C GLU A 58 15.75 9.21 -8.43
N GLU A 59 17.01 9.20 -7.97
CA GLU A 59 18.14 9.82 -8.68
C GLU A 59 18.42 9.24 -10.07
N LEU A 60 17.96 8.02 -10.37
CA LEU A 60 18.12 7.36 -11.67
C LEU A 60 16.97 7.66 -12.63
N ILE A 61 15.77 7.91 -12.10
CA ILE A 61 14.57 8.17 -12.90
C ILE A 61 14.70 9.57 -13.51
N PRO A 62 14.52 9.74 -14.83
CA PRO A 62 14.59 11.05 -15.46
C PRO A 62 13.38 11.91 -15.07
N ASP A 63 13.59 13.20 -14.80
CA ASP A 63 12.52 14.19 -14.54
C ASP A 63 11.52 14.35 -15.70
N THR A 64 11.83 13.82 -16.87
CA THR A 64 11.02 13.96 -18.08
C THR A 64 10.99 12.67 -18.87
N GLY A 65 9.83 12.36 -19.42
CA GLY A 65 9.59 11.14 -20.17
C GLY A 65 8.93 10.09 -19.29
N GLU A 66 8.15 9.23 -19.93
CA GLU A 66 7.49 8.11 -19.27
C GLU A 66 8.50 6.98 -19.08
N VAL A 67 8.59 6.46 -17.86
CA VAL A 67 9.41 5.30 -17.51
C VAL A 67 8.50 4.29 -16.86
N ILE A 68 8.24 3.20 -17.57
CA ILE A 68 7.50 2.05 -17.05
C ILE A 68 8.48 0.91 -16.85
N PHE A 69 8.49 0.28 -15.68
CA PHE A 69 9.35 -0.85 -15.37
C PHE A 69 8.81 -2.14 -15.96
N GLU A 70 9.71 -2.98 -16.48
CA GLU A 70 9.39 -4.32 -16.92
C GLU A 70 9.09 -5.21 -15.72
N TRP A 71 7.83 -5.58 -15.54
CA TRP A 71 7.38 -6.43 -14.43
C TRP A 71 8.05 -7.81 -14.44
N GLU A 72 8.29 -8.39 -15.62
CA GLU A 72 8.89 -9.72 -15.76
C GLU A 72 10.42 -9.73 -15.54
N ASP A 73 11.03 -8.58 -15.19
CA ASP A 73 12.44 -8.51 -14.80
C ASP A 73 12.57 -8.46 -13.27
N ASP A 74 13.19 -9.51 -12.68
CA ASP A 74 13.31 -9.70 -11.24
C ASP A 74 13.83 -8.45 -10.49
N ASN A 75 14.79 -7.73 -11.07
CA ASN A 75 15.39 -6.58 -10.41
C ASN A 75 14.51 -5.33 -10.49
N SER A 76 13.84 -5.11 -11.62
CA SER A 76 12.81 -4.08 -11.75
C SER A 76 11.62 -4.35 -10.83
N GLN A 77 11.11 -5.58 -10.78
CA GLN A 77 10.04 -5.99 -9.88
C GLN A 77 10.42 -5.75 -8.41
N ALA A 78 11.60 -6.20 -7.99
CA ALA A 78 12.07 -5.97 -6.63
C ALA A 78 12.23 -4.48 -6.30
N ALA A 79 12.56 -3.63 -7.29
CA ALA A 79 12.61 -2.18 -7.09
C ALA A 79 11.22 -1.59 -6.82
N LEU A 80 10.19 -2.02 -7.55
CA LEU A 80 8.79 -1.64 -7.31
C LEU A 80 8.33 -2.10 -5.92
N GLU A 81 8.63 -3.34 -5.53
CA GLU A 81 8.32 -3.85 -4.19
C GLU A 81 9.02 -3.05 -3.08
N VAL A 82 10.27 -2.62 -3.30
CA VAL A 82 11.00 -1.78 -2.35
C VAL A 82 10.34 -0.41 -2.19
N ILE A 83 9.89 0.22 -3.28
CA ILE A 83 9.11 1.48 -3.21
C ILE A 83 7.84 1.25 -2.41
N TYR A 84 7.06 0.22 -2.75
CA TYR A 84 5.80 -0.09 -2.07
C TYR A 84 5.99 -0.32 -0.57
N CYS A 85 6.96 -1.15 -0.17
CA CYS A 85 7.24 -1.38 1.24
C CYS A 85 7.75 -0.12 1.95
N SER A 86 8.53 0.73 1.29
CA SER A 86 8.95 2.02 1.86
C SER A 86 7.76 2.95 2.05
N ALA A 87 6.82 2.99 1.10
CA ALA A 87 5.60 3.78 1.24
C ALA A 87 4.77 3.31 2.44
N ILE A 88 4.66 2.00 2.65
CA ILE A 88 3.99 1.43 3.83
C ILE A 88 4.69 1.88 5.12
N ASP A 89 6.02 1.93 5.18
CA ASP A 89 6.74 2.41 6.35
C ASP A 89 6.32 3.83 6.74
N HIS A 90 6.27 4.73 5.75
CA HIS A 90 5.84 6.11 5.94
C HIS A 90 4.35 6.21 6.29
N PHE A 91 3.50 5.39 5.66
CA PHE A 91 2.08 5.28 5.98
C PHE A 91 1.87 4.94 7.46
N LEU A 92 2.56 3.92 7.96
CA LEU A 92 2.39 3.43 9.34
C LEU A 92 2.84 4.44 10.41
N ILE A 93 3.74 5.38 10.07
CA ILE A 93 4.15 6.47 10.96
C ILE A 93 3.40 7.78 10.70
N SER A 94 2.34 7.74 9.89
CA SER A 94 1.52 8.89 9.51
C SER A 94 2.26 9.99 8.74
N ASP A 95 3.36 9.64 8.08
CA ASP A 95 4.06 10.48 7.12
C ASP A 95 3.37 10.36 5.75
N TRP A 96 2.16 10.93 5.69
CA TRP A 96 1.27 10.77 4.55
C TRP A 96 1.83 11.37 3.26
N GLU A 97 2.53 12.50 3.35
CA GLU A 97 3.12 13.17 2.19
C GLU A 97 4.17 12.28 1.53
N MET A 98 5.07 11.68 2.33
CA MET A 98 6.08 10.78 1.79
C MET A 98 5.47 9.47 1.28
N SER A 99 4.48 8.92 2.00
CA SER A 99 3.74 7.74 1.55
C SER A 99 3.07 7.99 0.20
N ALA A 100 2.39 9.13 0.04
CA ALA A 100 1.70 9.49 -1.20
C ALA A 100 2.70 9.66 -2.35
N ALA A 101 3.78 10.42 -2.15
CA ALA A 101 4.80 10.63 -3.18
C ALA A 101 5.42 9.31 -3.68
N MET A 102 5.69 8.37 -2.77
CA MET A 102 6.22 7.05 -3.15
C MET A 102 5.19 6.19 -3.89
N LEU A 103 3.91 6.23 -3.51
CA LEU A 103 2.86 5.47 -4.18
C LEU A 103 2.52 6.07 -5.55
N GLU A 104 2.55 7.40 -5.70
CA GLU A 104 2.42 8.08 -6.98
C GLU A 104 3.56 7.68 -7.92
N MET A 105 4.82 7.79 -7.45
CA MET A 105 5.99 7.33 -8.22
C MET A 105 5.87 5.85 -8.58
N LEU A 106 5.38 4.99 -7.67
CA LEU A 106 5.16 3.57 -7.96
C LEU A 106 4.16 3.36 -9.10
N LEU A 107 3.03 4.07 -9.09
CA LEU A 107 2.00 3.97 -10.15
C LEU A 107 2.47 4.59 -11.48
N GLU A 108 3.37 5.56 -11.47
CA GLU A 108 4.02 6.06 -12.68
C GLU A 108 4.97 5.00 -13.29
N LEU A 109 5.71 4.29 -12.43
CA LEU A 109 6.63 3.22 -12.84
C LEU A 109 5.91 1.91 -13.19
N ASP A 110 4.74 1.67 -12.62
CA ASP A 110 3.91 0.48 -12.84
C ASP A 110 2.43 0.86 -12.96
N PRO A 111 2.01 1.37 -14.13
CA PRO A 111 0.63 1.81 -14.36
C PRO A 111 -0.38 0.66 -14.41
N GLU A 112 0.08 -0.59 -14.48
CA GLU A 112 -0.79 -1.77 -14.38
C GLU A 112 -1.15 -2.10 -12.93
N ASP A 113 -0.53 -1.41 -11.97
CA ASP A 113 -0.77 -1.51 -10.53
C ASP A 113 -0.70 -2.95 -10.00
N HIS A 114 0.40 -3.65 -10.33
CA HIS A 114 0.58 -5.05 -9.95
C HIS A 114 0.63 -5.26 -8.42
N LEU A 115 0.97 -4.22 -7.66
CA LEU A 115 1.07 -4.23 -6.20
C LEU A 115 -0.20 -3.70 -5.50
N GLU A 116 -1.27 -3.37 -6.24
CA GLU A 116 -2.51 -2.78 -5.73
C GLU A 116 -2.27 -1.51 -4.87
N ALA A 117 -1.30 -0.69 -5.27
CA ALA A 117 -0.89 0.56 -4.65
C ALA A 117 -1.99 1.64 -4.67
N THR A 118 -2.87 1.61 -5.67
CA THR A 118 -4.03 2.50 -5.82
C THR A 118 -4.87 2.58 -4.54
N ILE A 119 -5.13 1.43 -3.90
CA ILE A 119 -5.94 1.37 -2.67
C ILE A 119 -5.25 2.10 -1.53
N ARG A 120 -3.94 1.88 -1.34
CA ARG A 120 -3.16 2.53 -0.28
C ARG A 120 -3.07 4.03 -0.50
N LEU A 121 -2.90 4.45 -1.75
CA LEU A 121 -2.83 5.87 -2.10
C LEU A 121 -4.16 6.57 -1.82
N ALA A 122 -5.30 5.93 -2.12
CA ALA A 122 -6.61 6.46 -1.78
C ALA A 122 -6.81 6.69 -0.26
N TYR A 123 -6.36 5.76 0.59
CA TYR A 123 -6.37 5.99 2.05
C TYR A 123 -5.47 7.18 2.44
N THR A 124 -4.30 7.29 1.81
CA THR A 124 -3.32 8.34 2.09
C THR A 124 -3.87 9.72 1.72
N TYR A 125 -4.47 9.88 0.54
CA TYR A 125 -5.13 11.13 0.14
C TYR A 125 -6.26 11.52 1.10
N LEU A 126 -7.11 10.58 1.51
CA LEU A 126 -8.16 10.88 2.48
C LEU A 126 -7.60 11.30 3.85
N ALA A 127 -6.50 10.69 4.30
CA ALA A 127 -5.82 11.08 5.54
C ALA A 127 -5.33 12.53 5.48
N MET A 128 -4.87 12.98 4.31
CA MET A 128 -4.40 14.34 4.02
C MET A 128 -5.52 15.34 3.68
N GLU A 129 -6.77 14.90 3.50
CA GLU A 129 -7.87 15.73 2.97
C GLU A 129 -7.67 16.18 1.51
N GLU A 130 -6.85 15.46 0.74
CA GLU A 130 -6.65 15.65 -0.70
C GLU A 130 -7.80 15.02 -1.48
N TYR A 131 -8.98 15.64 -1.37
CA TYR A 131 -10.25 15.11 -1.85
C TYR A 131 -10.34 14.99 -3.37
N ASP A 132 -9.75 15.93 -4.10
CA ASP A 132 -9.77 15.93 -5.57
C ASP A 132 -8.96 14.73 -6.09
N SER A 133 -7.73 14.54 -5.59
CA SER A 133 -6.89 13.40 -5.94
C SER A 133 -7.51 12.07 -5.52
N TYR A 134 -8.16 12.02 -4.34
CA TYR A 134 -8.93 10.85 -3.92
C TYR A 134 -10.09 10.55 -4.88
N ASP A 135 -10.89 11.56 -5.26
CA ASP A 135 -12.07 11.35 -6.11
C ASP A 135 -11.67 10.84 -7.50
N ASP A 136 -10.50 11.26 -8.01
CA ASP A 136 -9.93 10.76 -9.25
C ASP A 136 -9.53 9.28 -9.13
N ILE A 137 -8.65 8.94 -8.18
CA ILE A 137 -8.09 7.57 -8.06
C ILE A 137 -9.11 6.56 -7.54
N ALA A 138 -10.09 6.99 -6.75
CA ALA A 138 -11.10 6.08 -6.22
C ALA A 138 -11.92 5.42 -7.33
N ASN A 139 -12.02 6.02 -8.53
CA ASN A 139 -12.75 5.44 -9.66
C ASN A 139 -12.07 4.19 -10.23
N ASP A 140 -10.77 4.03 -10.00
CA ASP A 140 -9.99 2.89 -10.47
C ASP A 140 -10.10 1.68 -9.52
N ILE A 141 -10.58 1.91 -8.30
CA ILE A 141 -10.81 0.85 -7.31
C ILE A 141 -12.14 0.14 -7.57
N SER A 142 -12.08 -1.17 -7.81
CA SER A 142 -13.27 -1.98 -8.07
C SER A 142 -14.21 -2.08 -6.87
N ASP A 143 -15.52 -1.91 -7.10
CA ASP A 143 -16.58 -2.14 -6.10
C ASP A 143 -16.62 -3.57 -5.53
N LYS A 144 -15.84 -4.51 -6.08
CA LYS A 144 -15.71 -5.87 -5.54
C LYS A 144 -14.83 -5.91 -4.29
N TYR A 145 -13.97 -4.92 -4.10
CA TYR A 145 -13.11 -4.83 -2.93
C TYR A 145 -13.85 -4.16 -1.76
N PRO A 146 -13.69 -4.67 -0.52
CA PRO A 146 -14.24 -4.05 0.68
C PRO A 146 -13.67 -2.64 0.90
N ASP A 147 -12.42 -2.41 0.50
CA ASP A 147 -11.74 -1.11 0.56
C ASP A 147 -12.52 0.01 -0.11
N LYS A 148 -13.12 -0.26 -1.28
CA LYS A 148 -13.90 0.74 -2.00
C LYS A 148 -15.07 1.26 -1.16
N GLU A 149 -15.76 0.38 -0.44
CA GLU A 149 -16.88 0.76 0.43
C GLU A 149 -16.37 1.47 1.69
N ILE A 150 -15.27 1.00 2.29
CA ILE A 150 -14.66 1.62 3.48
C ILE A 150 -14.19 3.04 3.14
N LEU A 151 -13.45 3.22 2.04
CA LEU A 151 -12.99 4.51 1.54
C LEU A 151 -14.15 5.45 1.25
N THR A 152 -15.23 4.95 0.63
CA THR A 152 -16.44 5.74 0.35
C THR A 152 -17.09 6.23 1.65
N LEU A 153 -17.30 5.32 2.61
CA LEU A 153 -17.88 5.67 3.91
C LEU A 153 -16.98 6.64 4.69
N TRP A 154 -15.67 6.41 4.66
CA TRP A 154 -14.71 7.23 5.38
C TRP A 154 -14.57 8.63 4.75
N SER A 155 -14.53 8.73 3.41
CA SER A 155 -14.54 10.00 2.68
C SER A 155 -15.76 10.84 3.04
N GLU A 156 -16.96 10.26 2.98
CA GLU A 156 -18.20 10.96 3.35
C GLU A 156 -18.21 11.41 4.82
N TYR A 157 -17.72 10.55 5.72
CA TYR A 157 -17.59 10.90 7.13
C TYR A 157 -16.58 12.03 7.35
N ARG A 158 -15.45 12.02 6.66
CA ARG A 158 -14.43 13.08 6.72
C ARG A 158 -14.97 14.41 6.24
N ARG A 159 -15.73 14.41 5.15
CA ARG A 159 -16.31 15.64 4.56
C ARG A 159 -17.50 16.19 5.36
N THR A 160 -18.33 15.33 5.95
CA THR A 160 -19.63 15.75 6.51
C THR A 160 -19.79 15.51 8.01
N GLY A 161 -18.93 14.68 8.61
CA GLY A 161 -19.06 14.18 9.98
C GLY A 161 -20.17 13.13 10.16
N THR A 162 -20.78 12.65 9.09
CA THR A 162 -21.92 11.72 9.14
C THR A 162 -21.75 10.56 8.16
N LEU A 163 -22.28 9.37 8.51
CA LEU A 163 -22.29 8.22 7.62
C LEU A 163 -23.60 8.16 6.82
N PRO A 164 -23.54 7.98 5.49
CA PRO A 164 -24.74 7.79 4.69
C PRO A 164 -25.39 6.44 5.00
N ALA A 165 -26.59 6.46 5.60
CA ALA A 165 -27.29 5.24 6.05
C ALA A 165 -27.57 4.21 4.92
N GLY A 166 -27.69 4.69 3.68
CA GLY A 166 -27.81 3.83 2.51
C GLY A 166 -26.57 2.97 2.28
N GLU A 167 -25.39 3.59 2.28
CA GLU A 167 -24.11 2.91 2.04
C GLU A 167 -23.69 2.04 3.22
N VAL A 168 -23.95 2.47 4.47
CA VAL A 168 -23.71 1.60 5.64
C VAL A 168 -24.50 0.29 5.51
N ARG A 169 -25.76 0.37 5.09
CA ARG A 169 -26.59 -0.82 4.86
C ARG A 169 -26.06 -1.67 3.71
N ASN A 170 -25.53 -1.06 2.65
CA ASN A 170 -24.91 -1.77 1.53
C ASN A 170 -23.65 -2.51 1.98
N PHE A 171 -22.77 -1.83 2.72
CA PHE A 171 -21.54 -2.40 3.29
C PHE A 171 -21.84 -3.61 4.18
N ARG A 172 -22.79 -3.49 5.13
CA ARG A 172 -23.25 -4.61 5.97
C ARG A 172 -23.75 -5.81 5.16
N LYS A 173 -24.48 -5.55 4.08
CA LYS A 173 -25.09 -6.60 3.26
C LYS A 173 -24.06 -7.32 2.39
N ARG A 174 -23.11 -6.58 1.81
CA ARG A 174 -22.13 -7.09 0.84
C ARG A 174 -20.87 -7.63 1.51
N PHE A 175 -20.41 -6.96 2.57
CA PHE A 175 -19.14 -7.19 3.24
C PHE A 175 -19.34 -7.35 4.75
N GLY A 176 -20.33 -8.16 5.15
CA GLY A 176 -20.72 -8.34 6.56
C GLY A 176 -19.56 -8.68 7.49
N ALA A 177 -18.64 -9.56 7.08
CA ALA A 177 -17.47 -9.90 7.91
C ALA A 177 -16.52 -8.71 8.12
N TYR A 178 -16.38 -7.82 7.14
CA TYR A 178 -15.59 -6.59 7.26
C TYR A 178 -16.29 -5.58 8.15
N PHE A 179 -17.61 -5.44 8.02
CA PHE A 179 -18.39 -4.62 8.94
C PHE A 179 -18.27 -5.11 10.39
N ASP A 180 -18.39 -6.43 10.59
CA ASP A 180 -18.26 -7.05 11.92
C ASP A 180 -16.86 -6.83 12.49
N GLU A 181 -15.81 -7.00 11.69
CA GLU A 181 -14.44 -6.73 12.12
C GLU A 181 -14.24 -5.25 12.47
N PHE A 182 -14.56 -4.31 11.56
CA PHE A 182 -14.37 -2.87 11.78
C PHE A 182 -15.21 -2.30 12.95
N THR A 183 -16.25 -3.02 13.39
CA THR A 183 -17.06 -2.63 14.55
C THR A 183 -16.76 -3.43 15.81
N ALA A 184 -15.89 -4.44 15.72
CA ALA A 184 -15.46 -5.23 16.87
C ALA A 184 -14.75 -4.36 17.92
N ALA A 185 -14.76 -4.84 19.17
CA ALA A 185 -14.07 -4.17 20.27
C ALA A 185 -12.57 -4.49 20.31
N GLU A 186 -12.18 -5.66 19.79
CA GLU A 186 -10.82 -6.20 19.86
C GLU A 186 -10.50 -6.94 18.55
N HIS A 187 -9.23 -6.95 18.18
CA HIS A 187 -8.71 -7.51 16.93
C HIS A 187 -7.48 -8.39 17.23
N PRO A 188 -7.68 -9.56 17.86
CA PRO A 188 -6.56 -10.36 18.35
C PRO A 188 -5.71 -10.92 17.21
N ILE A 189 -4.39 -10.78 17.35
CA ILE A 189 -3.38 -11.44 16.52
C ILE A 189 -2.97 -12.74 17.22
N ASP A 190 -3.87 -13.73 17.19
CA ASP A 190 -3.64 -15.04 17.82
C ASP A 190 -3.12 -16.09 16.82
N GLU A 191 -2.68 -17.24 17.34
CA GLU A 191 -2.17 -18.35 16.52
C GLU A 191 -3.19 -18.84 15.48
N GLY A 192 -4.49 -18.72 15.77
CA GLY A 192 -5.56 -19.13 14.87
C GLY A 192 -5.67 -18.20 13.66
N TYR A 193 -5.68 -16.89 13.90
CA TYR A 193 -5.63 -15.88 12.84
C TYR A 193 -4.34 -16.01 12.02
N LEU A 194 -3.18 -16.12 12.66
CA LEU A 194 -1.90 -16.25 11.96
C LEU A 194 -1.84 -17.50 11.07
N ALA A 195 -2.40 -18.63 11.52
CA ALA A 195 -2.49 -19.84 10.71
C ALA A 195 -3.49 -19.73 9.55
N ASP A 196 -4.61 -19.03 9.75
CA ASP A 196 -5.63 -18.80 8.73
C ASP A 196 -5.13 -17.86 7.63
N ILE A 197 -4.57 -16.71 7.99
CA ILE A 197 -4.08 -15.70 7.03
C ILE A 197 -2.88 -16.19 6.23
N ALA A 198 -2.04 -17.05 6.81
CA ALA A 198 -0.91 -17.67 6.11
C ALA A 198 -1.32 -18.84 5.19
N GLY A 199 -2.58 -19.29 5.23
CA GLY A 199 -3.08 -20.37 4.40
C GLY A 199 -3.24 -19.99 2.93
N GLU A 200 -3.29 -20.97 2.03
CA GLU A 200 -3.49 -20.74 0.58
C GLU A 200 -4.84 -20.06 0.25
N ARG A 201 -5.82 -20.20 1.14
CA ARG A 201 -7.17 -19.63 1.00
C ARG A 201 -7.64 -19.12 2.36
N PRO A 202 -7.17 -17.95 2.80
CA PRO A 202 -7.58 -17.36 4.06
C PRO A 202 -9.10 -17.18 4.12
N SER A 203 -9.67 -17.32 5.32
CA SER A 203 -11.07 -17.02 5.53
C SER A 203 -11.36 -15.53 5.31
N VAL A 204 -12.61 -15.21 4.96
CA VAL A 204 -13.05 -13.81 4.81
C VAL A 204 -12.90 -13.03 6.13
N ALA A 205 -13.02 -13.71 7.28
CA ALA A 205 -12.79 -13.09 8.58
C ALA A 205 -11.31 -12.75 8.81
N ALA A 206 -10.39 -13.64 8.41
CA ALA A 206 -8.96 -13.34 8.47
C ALA A 206 -8.58 -12.20 7.53
N LEU A 207 -9.12 -12.16 6.30
CA LEU A 207 -8.91 -11.05 5.37
C LEU A 207 -9.47 -9.72 5.90
N ALA A 208 -10.63 -9.75 6.56
CA ALA A 208 -11.18 -8.56 7.20
C ALA A 208 -10.28 -8.03 8.32
N ARG A 209 -9.74 -8.94 9.14
CA ARG A 209 -8.78 -8.58 10.20
C ARG A 209 -7.47 -8.06 9.63
N GLU A 210 -6.95 -8.68 8.58
CA GLU A 210 -5.76 -8.21 7.88
C GLU A 210 -5.94 -6.78 7.41
N LEU A 211 -7.04 -6.49 6.70
CA LEU A 211 -7.34 -5.14 6.25
C LEU A 211 -7.45 -4.15 7.42
N TRP A 212 -8.11 -4.55 8.50
CA TRP A 212 -8.21 -3.74 9.70
C TRP A 212 -6.83 -3.42 10.30
N LEU A 213 -5.97 -4.42 10.48
CA LEU A 213 -4.62 -4.25 11.03
C LEU A 213 -3.73 -3.38 10.14
N GLN A 214 -3.80 -3.59 8.83
CA GLN A 214 -3.09 -2.77 7.84
C GLN A 214 -3.52 -1.29 7.84
N THR A 215 -4.69 -0.98 8.39
CA THR A 215 -5.25 0.37 8.47
C THR A 215 -5.43 0.86 9.91
N GLU A 216 -5.02 0.10 10.92
CA GLU A 216 -5.29 0.35 12.34
C GLU A 216 -4.87 1.76 12.79
N HIS A 217 -3.70 2.20 12.37
CA HIS A 217 -3.15 3.51 12.70
C HIS A 217 -4.01 4.67 12.17
N LEU A 218 -4.68 4.53 11.01
CA LEU A 218 -5.67 5.52 10.54
C LEU A 218 -6.79 5.65 11.55
N TRP A 219 -7.27 4.54 12.08
CA TRP A 219 -8.41 4.49 12.97
C TRP A 219 -8.06 4.90 14.39
N ALA A 220 -6.80 4.70 14.80
CA ALA A 220 -6.27 5.30 16.01
C ALA A 220 -6.27 6.85 15.92
N GLN A 221 -5.91 7.40 14.76
CA GLN A 221 -5.90 8.85 14.53
C GLN A 221 -7.30 9.44 14.24
N PHE A 222 -8.14 8.70 13.53
CA PHE A 222 -9.45 9.12 13.02
C PHE A 222 -10.60 8.27 13.58
N GLY A 223 -10.52 7.90 14.87
CA GLY A 223 -11.45 6.97 15.51
C GLY A 223 -12.92 7.39 15.51
N GLY A 224 -13.22 8.67 15.24
CA GLY A 224 -14.59 9.15 15.04
C GLY A 224 -15.36 8.36 13.97
N PHE A 225 -14.67 7.92 12.91
CA PHE A 225 -15.26 7.10 11.85
C PHE A 225 -15.76 5.75 12.38
N ILE A 226 -14.94 5.06 13.17
CA ILE A 226 -15.25 3.76 13.77
C ILE A 226 -16.38 3.89 14.78
N GLU A 227 -16.34 4.93 15.61
CA GLU A 227 -17.41 5.24 16.54
C GLU A 227 -18.73 5.54 15.84
N ALA A 228 -18.69 6.19 14.68
CA ALA A 228 -19.87 6.39 13.85
C ALA A 228 -20.38 5.07 13.27
N LEU A 229 -19.47 4.21 12.78
CA LEU A 229 -19.81 2.91 12.18
C LEU A 229 -20.45 1.95 13.18
N ARG A 230 -19.93 1.91 14.42
CA ARG A 230 -20.49 1.13 15.54
C ARG A 230 -21.90 1.57 15.94
N LYS A 231 -22.25 2.85 15.73
CA LYS A 231 -23.57 3.42 16.09
C LYS A 231 -24.61 3.31 14.97
N ALA A 232 -24.18 3.08 13.73
CA ALA A 232 -25.02 3.11 12.55
C ALA A 232 -25.95 1.90 12.43
#